data_AF-A0A812JG85-F1
#
_entry.id   AF-A0A812JG85-F1
#
_cell.length_a   1.000
_cell.length_b   1.000
_cell.length_c   1.000
_cell.angle_alpha   90.00
_cell.angle_beta   90.00
_cell.angle_gamma   90.00
#
_symmetry.space_group_name_H-M   'P 1'
#
loop_
_entity.id
_entity.type
_entity.pdbx_description
1 polymer ?
#
loop_
_entity_poly.entity_id
_entity_poly.type
_entity_poly.pdbx_seq_one_letter_code
_entity_poly.pdbx_strand_id
1 'polypeptide(L)'
;MNTLTLVQLRGFLSQMRHHEEEHASVTKLSVLGIAMQALMDAFDSFLHLSVAAPVQALNTYNFAVVSMLKFSLFALVEVRYLLLIWRHHHQHVFAEGWETVRQELSRVYAQFYGALIGGLVFIFVASDYLDIVALAMQAYWVPQILHDVRHGSKNSFTRRFIITIAVTRTLEFLYLWGCPAGLFNGDIYPQLPGTQSFQLCAAAVCLQTAQVAVMLSQQRLGPRWFVPWLCLPHVYNYRRTAQADVGTECVICMLEITPEDGSHIVTTPCDHRFHDSCLERPEIDSKM
;
A
#
# COMPACT_ATOMS: atom_id res chain seq x y z
N MET A 1 -5.11 20.69 -10.20
CA MET A 1 -4.17 19.55 -10.37
C MET A 1 -2.81 19.79 -9.75
N ASN A 2 -2.03 20.80 -10.16
CA ASN A 2 -0.71 21.08 -9.57
C ASN A 2 -0.68 21.16 -8.03
N THR A 3 -1.66 21.84 -7.43
CA THR A 3 -1.77 21.93 -5.97
C THR A 3 -2.11 20.58 -5.32
N LEU A 4 -2.94 19.76 -5.97
CA LEU A 4 -3.30 18.43 -5.49
C LEU A 4 -2.10 17.49 -5.51
N THR A 5 -1.30 17.51 -6.58
CA THR A 5 -0.08 16.69 -6.69
C THR A 5 0.99 17.10 -5.70
N LEU A 6 1.16 18.40 -5.40
CA LEU A 6 2.04 18.86 -4.33
C LEU A 6 1.57 18.39 -2.94
N VAL A 7 0.26 18.36 -2.70
CA VAL A 7 -0.31 17.84 -1.45
C VAL A 7 -0.10 16.33 -1.33
N GLN A 8 -0.27 15.57 -2.43
CA GLN A 8 0.04 14.14 -2.48
C GLN A 8 1.52 13.88 -2.18
N LEU A 9 2.42 14.61 -2.83
CA LEU A 9 3.87 14.52 -2.59
C LEU A 9 4.23 14.76 -1.13
N ARG A 10 3.69 15.82 -0.53
CA ARG A 10 3.88 16.09 0.91
C ARG A 10 3.32 14.96 1.78
N GLY A 11 2.17 14.41 1.40
CA GLY A 11 1.55 13.26 2.08
C GLY A 11 2.47 12.05 2.11
N PHE A 12 2.99 11.63 0.95
CA PHE A 12 3.92 10.50 0.84
C PHE A 12 5.22 10.74 1.61
N LEU A 13 5.85 11.89 1.46
CA LEU A 13 7.08 12.21 2.19
C LEU A 13 6.87 12.21 3.72
N SER A 14 5.74 12.75 4.18
CA SER A 14 5.40 12.72 5.61
C SER A 14 5.15 11.30 6.11
N GLN A 15 4.56 10.43 5.29
CA GLN A 15 4.29 9.04 5.63
C GLN A 15 5.59 8.23 5.68
N MET A 16 6.48 8.40 4.70
CA MET A 16 7.79 7.76 4.68
C MET A 16 8.62 8.12 5.92
N ARG A 17 8.69 9.41 6.28
CA ARG A 17 9.42 9.85 7.46
C ARG A 17 8.86 9.24 8.76
N HIS A 18 7.54 9.15 8.88
CA HIS A 18 6.92 8.52 10.05
C HIS A 18 7.33 7.03 10.18
N HIS A 19 7.46 6.33 9.05
CA HIS A 19 7.89 4.95 9.01
C HIS A 19 9.41 4.76 9.22
N GLU A 20 10.22 5.75 8.87
CA GLU A 20 11.65 5.77 9.23
C GLU A 20 11.84 5.89 10.75
N GLU A 21 11.01 6.67 11.43
CA GLU A 21 11.03 6.79 12.89
C GLU A 21 10.50 5.52 13.59
N GLU A 22 9.49 4.87 13.01
CA GLU A 22 8.83 3.68 13.58
C GLU A 22 9.05 2.43 12.71
N HIS A 23 10.29 1.92 12.62
CA HIS A 23 10.67 0.80 11.74
C HIS A 23 9.76 -0.44 11.78
N ALA A 24 9.19 -0.79 12.95
CA ALA A 24 8.28 -1.92 13.12
C ALA A 24 6.93 -1.75 12.40
N SER A 25 6.58 -0.53 11.99
CA SER A 25 5.33 -0.24 11.27
C SER A 25 5.43 -0.49 9.76
N VAL A 26 6.65 -0.56 9.19
CA VAL A 26 6.85 -0.73 7.73
C VAL A 26 6.40 -2.10 7.25
N THR A 27 6.62 -3.15 8.05
CA THR A 27 6.24 -4.52 7.70
C THR A 27 4.73 -4.71 7.55
N LYS A 28 3.92 -3.79 8.10
CA LYS A 28 2.46 -3.80 8.03
C LYS A 28 1.92 -3.35 6.66
N LEU A 29 2.75 -2.74 5.83
CA LEU A 29 2.39 -2.17 4.55
C LEU A 29 2.36 -3.23 3.44
N SER A 30 1.39 -3.12 2.54
CA SER A 30 1.29 -3.95 1.34
C SER A 30 2.14 -3.37 0.23
N VAL A 31 3.15 -4.12 -0.24
CA VAL A 31 3.93 -3.78 -1.44
C VAL A 31 3.01 -3.57 -2.64
N LEU A 32 2.01 -4.45 -2.82
CA LEU A 32 1.03 -4.34 -3.91
C LEU A 32 0.16 -3.08 -3.78
N GLY A 33 -0.20 -2.69 -2.56
CA GLY A 33 -0.99 -1.48 -2.31
C GLY A 33 -0.26 -0.20 -2.73
N ILE A 34 1.02 -0.07 -2.40
CA ILE A 34 1.85 1.05 -2.85
C ILE A 34 2.14 0.96 -4.35
N ALA A 35 2.41 -0.23 -4.87
CA ALA A 35 2.64 -0.44 -6.31
C ALA A 35 1.44 -0.01 -7.17
N MET A 36 0.21 -0.35 -6.74
CA MET A 36 -1.01 0.03 -7.45
C MET A 36 -1.21 1.55 -7.48
N GLN A 37 -0.87 2.23 -6.38
CA GLN A 37 -0.92 3.69 -6.31
C GLN A 37 0.12 4.33 -7.25
N ALA A 38 1.34 3.81 -7.24
CA ALA A 38 2.42 4.26 -8.12
C ALA A 38 2.06 4.07 -9.61
N LEU A 39 1.47 2.93 -9.97
CA LEU A 39 1.00 2.68 -11.33
C LEU A 39 -0.08 3.68 -11.75
N MET A 40 -1.00 4.02 -10.85
CA MET A 40 -2.06 4.99 -11.14
C MET A 40 -1.50 6.39 -11.36
N ASP A 41 -0.57 6.86 -10.53
CA ASP A 41 0.06 8.17 -10.74
C ASP A 41 0.95 8.21 -11.99
N ALA A 42 1.55 7.08 -12.37
CA ALA A 42 2.23 6.94 -13.65
C ALA A 42 1.26 7.07 -14.84
N PHE A 43 0.11 6.38 -14.81
CA PHE A 43 -0.89 6.48 -15.88
C PHE A 43 -1.50 7.87 -15.98
N ASP A 44 -1.81 8.51 -14.84
CA ASP A 44 -2.28 9.91 -14.83
C ASP A 44 -1.21 10.84 -15.42
N SER A 45 0.07 10.61 -15.12
CA SER A 45 1.16 11.36 -15.74
C SER A 45 1.17 11.22 -17.27
N PHE A 46 1.00 9.99 -17.79
CA PHE A 46 0.90 9.73 -19.23
C PHE A 46 -0.35 10.37 -19.85
N LEU A 47 -1.49 10.33 -19.17
CA LEU A 47 -2.73 10.96 -19.61
C LEU A 47 -2.55 12.49 -19.73
N HIS A 48 -1.97 13.14 -18.71
CA HIS A 48 -1.71 14.58 -18.78
C HIS A 48 -0.72 14.94 -19.90
N LEU A 49 0.28 14.08 -20.16
CA LEU A 49 1.24 14.28 -21.24
C LEU A 49 0.62 14.10 -22.64
N SER A 50 -0.21 13.07 -22.83
CA SER A 50 -0.87 12.80 -24.12
C SER A 50 -1.84 13.92 -24.48
N VAL A 51 -2.51 14.47 -23.48
CA VAL A 51 -3.39 15.64 -23.59
C VAL A 51 -2.60 16.91 -23.90
N ALA A 52 -1.40 17.08 -23.33
CA ALA A 52 -0.56 18.25 -23.58
C ALA A 52 -0.03 18.32 -25.03
N ALA A 53 0.26 17.17 -25.66
CA ALA A 53 0.93 17.11 -26.96
C ALA A 53 0.22 17.83 -28.14
N PRO A 54 -1.11 17.72 -28.34
CA PRO A 54 -1.78 18.31 -29.49
C PRO A 54 -2.14 19.81 -29.38
N VAL A 55 -2.00 20.47 -28.22
CA VAL A 55 -2.56 21.82 -27.99
C VAL A 55 -1.53 22.94 -28.12
N GLN A 56 -1.95 24.08 -28.72
CA GLN A 56 -1.12 25.27 -28.91
C GLN A 56 -0.90 26.06 -27.60
N ALA A 57 0.36 26.02 -27.16
CA ALA A 57 1.12 26.92 -26.27
C ALA A 57 0.59 27.29 -24.87
N LEU A 58 -0.62 27.86 -24.69
CA LEU A 58 -0.95 28.51 -23.41
C LEU A 58 -1.38 27.53 -22.31
N ASN A 59 -2.15 26.49 -22.67
CA ASN A 59 -2.58 25.46 -21.71
C ASN A 59 -1.62 24.27 -21.59
N THR A 60 -0.75 24.08 -22.60
CA THR A 60 0.24 23.00 -22.65
C THR A 60 1.19 23.02 -21.46
N TYR A 61 1.62 24.20 -21.02
CA TYR A 61 2.51 24.35 -19.87
C TYR A 61 1.89 23.80 -18.57
N ASN A 62 0.61 24.06 -18.32
CA ASN A 62 -0.05 23.60 -17.09
C ASN A 62 -0.11 22.06 -17.02
N PHE A 63 -0.43 21.39 -18.13
CA PHE A 63 -0.48 19.92 -18.18
C PHE A 63 0.89 19.27 -18.16
N ALA A 64 1.87 19.87 -18.84
CA ALA A 64 3.25 19.41 -18.79
C ALA A 64 3.80 19.47 -17.36
N VAL A 65 3.51 20.54 -16.61
CA VAL A 65 3.92 20.67 -15.20
C VAL A 65 3.21 19.63 -14.33
N VAL A 66 1.90 19.40 -14.48
CA VAL A 66 1.19 18.35 -13.73
C VAL A 66 1.81 16.98 -14.00
N SER A 67 2.02 16.65 -15.28
CA SER A 67 2.63 15.40 -15.72
C SER A 67 4.01 15.23 -15.11
N MET A 68 4.87 16.25 -15.19
CA MET A 68 6.22 16.20 -14.62
C MET A 68 6.20 16.01 -13.10
N LEU A 69 5.28 16.67 -12.38
CA LEU A 69 5.13 16.52 -10.94
C LEU A 69 4.63 15.12 -10.56
N LYS A 70 3.65 14.56 -11.28
CA LYS A 70 3.18 13.18 -11.08
C LYS A 70 4.24 12.15 -11.41
N PHE A 71 4.96 12.31 -12.52
CA PHE A 71 6.09 11.47 -12.87
C PHE A 71 7.17 11.51 -11.79
N SER A 72 7.46 12.70 -11.24
CA SER A 72 8.42 12.85 -10.15
C SER A 72 7.94 12.18 -8.85
N LEU A 73 6.66 12.32 -8.50
CA LEU A 73 6.03 11.66 -7.35
C LEU A 73 6.19 10.13 -7.47
N PHE A 74 5.77 9.58 -8.61
CA PHE A 74 5.89 8.17 -8.93
C PHE A 74 7.35 7.69 -8.89
N ALA A 75 8.21 8.27 -9.73
CA ALA A 75 9.55 7.73 -10.01
C ALA A 75 10.53 7.97 -8.86
N LEU A 76 10.42 9.09 -8.14
CA LEU A 76 11.38 9.47 -7.10
C LEU A 76 10.90 9.15 -5.68
N VAL A 77 9.59 9.13 -5.42
CA VAL A 77 9.06 8.95 -4.07
C VAL A 77 8.39 7.59 -3.91
N GLU A 78 7.38 7.28 -4.70
CA GLU A 78 6.60 6.06 -4.51
C GLU A 78 7.39 4.79 -4.82
N VAL A 79 8.19 4.76 -5.89
CA VAL A 79 9.08 3.62 -6.18
C VAL A 79 10.10 3.43 -5.07
N ARG A 80 10.67 4.51 -4.51
CA ARG A 80 11.59 4.40 -3.35
C ARG A 80 10.88 3.85 -2.13
N TYR A 81 9.64 4.29 -1.89
CA TYR A 81 8.84 3.79 -0.78
C TYR A 81 8.51 2.30 -0.94
N LEU A 82 8.14 1.88 -2.15
CA LEU A 82 7.94 0.46 -2.50
C LEU A 82 9.19 -0.36 -2.20
N LEU A 83 10.35 0.09 -2.64
CA LEU A 83 11.62 -0.61 -2.41
C LEU A 83 12.02 -0.65 -0.94
N LEU A 84 11.71 0.40 -0.17
CA LEU A 84 11.90 0.43 1.27
C LEU A 84 11.05 -0.64 1.96
N ILE A 85 9.76 -0.74 1.61
CA ILE A 85 8.85 -1.76 2.16
C ILE A 85 9.33 -3.16 1.74
N TRP A 86 9.65 -3.35 0.45
CA TRP A 86 10.14 -4.62 -0.08
C TRP A 86 11.40 -5.09 0.65
N ARG A 87 12.36 -4.18 0.87
CA ARG A 87 13.58 -4.46 1.63
C ARG A 87 13.28 -4.94 3.05
N HIS A 88 12.33 -4.30 3.73
CA HIS A 88 11.93 -4.70 5.08
C HIS A 88 11.28 -6.09 5.11
N HIS A 89 10.50 -6.45 4.08
CA HIS A 89 9.92 -7.79 3.98
C HIS A 89 10.95 -8.88 3.65
N HIS A 90 12.05 -8.53 2.99
CA HIS A 90 13.05 -9.48 2.50
C HIS A 90 14.40 -9.38 3.22
N GLN A 91 14.41 -8.99 4.51
CA GLN A 91 15.66 -8.87 5.29
C GLN A 91 16.51 -10.15 5.26
N HIS A 92 15.91 -11.34 5.18
CA HIS A 92 16.62 -12.61 5.05
C HIS A 92 17.45 -12.72 3.76
N VAL A 93 16.95 -12.20 2.63
CA VAL A 93 17.68 -12.21 1.34
C VAL A 93 18.96 -11.38 1.42
N PHE A 94 18.96 -10.31 2.23
CA PHE A 94 20.15 -9.50 2.45
C PHE A 94 21.25 -10.24 3.23
N ALA A 95 20.91 -11.29 3.99
CA ALA A 95 21.88 -12.13 4.67
C ALA A 95 22.57 -13.14 3.74
N GLU A 96 21.93 -13.49 2.61
CA GLU A 96 22.44 -14.48 1.65
C GLU A 96 23.51 -13.92 0.69
N GLY A 97 23.63 -12.60 0.60
CA GLY A 97 24.67 -11.91 -0.18
C GLY A 97 24.14 -10.96 -1.25
N TRP A 98 25.03 -10.11 -1.78
CA TRP A 98 24.66 -9.00 -2.67
C TRP A 98 24.15 -9.45 -4.05
N GLU A 99 24.66 -10.56 -4.59
CA GLU A 99 24.22 -11.08 -5.89
C GLU A 99 22.77 -11.55 -5.86
N THR A 100 22.35 -12.23 -4.78
CA THR A 100 20.96 -12.66 -4.60
C THR A 100 20.02 -11.45 -4.48
N VAL A 101 20.40 -10.45 -3.68
CA VAL A 101 19.66 -9.18 -3.57
C VAL A 101 19.50 -8.51 -4.94
N ARG A 102 20.57 -8.46 -5.75
CA ARG A 102 20.53 -7.86 -7.08
C ARG A 102 19.58 -8.59 -8.02
N GLN A 103 19.57 -9.92 -8.00
CA GLN A 103 18.68 -10.74 -8.83
C GLN A 103 17.21 -10.52 -8.46
N GLU A 104 16.88 -10.57 -7.17
CA GLU A 104 15.51 -10.36 -6.70
C GLU A 104 15.04 -8.92 -6.95
N LEU A 105 15.90 -7.93 -6.72
CA LEU A 105 15.59 -6.54 -7.05
C LEU A 105 15.33 -6.36 -8.55
N SER A 106 16.13 -7.00 -9.40
CA SER A 106 15.92 -6.98 -10.86
C SER A 106 14.56 -7.60 -11.24
N ARG A 107 14.15 -8.67 -10.55
CA ARG A 107 12.84 -9.30 -10.74
C ARG A 107 11.70 -8.36 -10.34
N VAL A 108 11.81 -7.68 -9.20
CA VAL A 108 10.81 -6.69 -8.74
C VAL A 108 10.66 -5.55 -9.75
N TYR A 109 11.78 -4.99 -10.25
CA TYR A 109 11.73 -3.97 -11.29
C TYR A 109 11.11 -4.49 -12.58
N ALA A 110 11.46 -5.69 -13.03
CA ALA A 110 10.90 -6.28 -14.24
C ALA A 110 9.38 -6.49 -14.11
N GLN A 111 8.90 -6.96 -12.96
CA GLN A 111 7.46 -7.09 -12.68
C GLN A 111 6.75 -5.74 -12.68
N PHE A 112 7.35 -4.73 -12.04
CA PHE A 112 6.77 -3.40 -11.96
C PHE A 112 6.69 -2.70 -13.32
N TYR A 113 7.78 -2.68 -14.08
CA TYR A 113 7.79 -2.08 -15.43
C TYR A 113 6.97 -2.90 -16.43
N GLY A 114 6.93 -4.22 -16.28
CA GLY A 114 6.02 -5.09 -17.04
C GLY A 114 4.56 -4.75 -16.77
N ALA A 115 4.18 -4.53 -15.51
CA ALA A 115 2.83 -4.09 -15.13
C ALA A 115 2.52 -2.67 -15.64
N LEU A 116 3.50 -1.77 -15.63
CA LEU A 116 3.36 -0.42 -16.19
C LEU A 116 3.09 -0.45 -17.70
N ILE A 117 3.93 -1.16 -18.47
CA ILE A 117 3.77 -1.28 -19.92
C ILE A 117 2.49 -2.03 -20.27
N GLY A 118 2.23 -3.16 -19.61
CA GLY A 118 1.02 -3.94 -19.80
C GLY A 118 -0.25 -3.15 -19.47
N GLY A 119 -0.21 -2.36 -18.40
CA GLY A 119 -1.32 -1.48 -18.02
C GLY A 119 -1.54 -0.32 -19.02
N LEU A 120 -0.47 0.28 -19.55
CA LEU A 120 -0.58 1.29 -20.63
C LEU A 120 -1.21 0.70 -21.89
N VAL A 121 -0.77 -0.49 -22.31
CA VAL A 121 -1.35 -1.20 -23.46
C VAL A 121 -2.83 -1.53 -23.19
N PHE A 122 -3.15 -2.00 -21.98
CA PHE A 122 -4.52 -2.28 -21.58
C PHE A 122 -5.41 -1.03 -21.63
N ILE A 123 -4.97 0.09 -21.06
CA ILE A 123 -5.71 1.36 -21.10
C ILE A 123 -5.90 1.85 -22.54
N PHE A 124 -4.89 1.71 -23.39
CA PHE A 124 -4.98 2.09 -24.79
C PHE A 124 -6.01 1.25 -25.55
N VAL A 125 -5.98 -0.09 -25.37
CA VAL A 125 -6.92 -1.02 -26.01
C VAL A 125 -8.33 -0.85 -25.46
N ALA A 126 -8.48 -0.60 -24.16
CA ALA A 126 -9.76 -0.37 -23.49
C ALA A 126 -10.16 1.12 -23.44
N SER A 127 -9.63 1.95 -24.35
CA SER A 127 -9.84 3.40 -24.33
C SER A 127 -11.31 3.82 -24.45
N ASP A 128 -12.14 3.03 -25.14
CA ASP A 128 -13.60 3.23 -25.20
C ASP A 128 -14.29 3.08 -23.83
N TYR A 129 -13.69 2.32 -22.91
CA TYR A 129 -14.18 2.03 -21.56
C TYR A 129 -13.35 2.72 -20.47
N LEU A 130 -12.66 3.80 -20.83
CA LEU A 130 -11.70 4.47 -19.95
C LEU A 130 -12.35 5.01 -18.67
N ASP A 131 -13.64 5.33 -18.68
CA ASP A 131 -14.43 5.73 -17.53
C ASP A 131 -14.61 4.60 -16.51
N ILE A 132 -14.95 3.40 -16.98
CA ILE A 132 -15.06 2.19 -16.15
C ILE A 132 -13.68 1.78 -15.61
N VAL A 133 -12.65 1.83 -16.48
CA VAL A 133 -11.27 1.53 -16.07
C VAL A 133 -10.81 2.51 -14.98
N ALA A 134 -11.02 3.82 -15.17
CA ALA A 134 -10.65 4.82 -14.17
C ALA A 134 -11.42 4.63 -12.85
N LEU A 135 -12.71 4.32 -12.90
CA LEU A 135 -13.50 3.99 -11.70
C LEU A 135 -12.95 2.75 -10.98
N ALA A 136 -12.56 1.70 -11.72
CA ALA A 136 -11.96 0.51 -11.15
C ALA A 136 -10.59 0.80 -10.50
N MET A 137 -9.77 1.66 -11.11
CA MET A 137 -8.49 2.10 -10.56
C MET A 137 -8.64 2.86 -9.23
N GLN A 138 -9.79 3.49 -8.99
CA GLN A 138 -10.10 4.15 -7.72
C GLN A 138 -10.17 3.16 -6.53
N ALA A 139 -10.19 1.84 -6.78
CA ALA A 139 -10.13 0.79 -5.76
C ALA A 139 -8.69 0.53 -5.20
N TYR A 140 -7.79 1.51 -5.31
CA TYR A 140 -6.37 1.37 -4.97
C TYR A 140 -6.07 1.09 -3.48
N TRP A 141 -7.02 1.26 -2.56
CA TRP A 141 -6.84 0.87 -1.16
C TRP A 141 -7.14 -0.61 -0.89
N VAL A 142 -7.83 -1.31 -1.81
CA VAL A 142 -8.26 -2.70 -1.62
C VAL A 142 -7.08 -3.64 -1.32
N PRO A 143 -5.93 -3.58 -2.03
CA PRO A 143 -4.79 -4.45 -1.70
C PRO A 143 -4.26 -4.25 -0.27
N GLN A 144 -4.34 -3.03 0.28
CA GLN A 144 -3.96 -2.76 1.66
C GLN A 144 -5.00 -3.30 2.65
N ILE A 145 -6.29 -3.08 2.39
CA ILE A 145 -7.38 -3.57 3.24
C ILE A 145 -7.28 -5.09 3.39
N LEU A 146 -7.06 -5.80 2.27
CA LEU A 146 -6.87 -7.25 2.26
C LEU A 146 -5.60 -7.68 2.99
N HIS A 147 -4.50 -6.92 2.83
CA HIS A 147 -3.25 -7.18 3.54
C HIS A 147 -3.43 -7.06 5.05
N ASP A 148 -4.15 -6.03 5.51
CA ASP A 148 -4.42 -5.78 6.93
C ASP A 148 -5.30 -6.89 7.53
N VAL A 149 -6.33 -7.37 6.80
CA VAL A 149 -7.16 -8.51 7.23
C VAL A 149 -6.32 -9.78 7.41
N ARG A 150 -5.50 -10.11 6.39
CA ARG A 150 -4.68 -11.33 6.38
C ARG A 150 -3.67 -11.32 7.52
N HIS A 151 -2.87 -10.26 7.63
CA HIS A 151 -1.77 -10.20 8.60
C HIS A 151 -2.20 -9.72 9.99
N GLY A 152 -3.44 -9.27 10.16
CA GLY A 152 -3.90 -8.72 11.43
C GLY A 152 -3.24 -7.39 11.79
N SER A 153 -2.72 -6.67 10.80
CA SER A 153 -2.02 -5.40 10.96
C SER A 153 -2.99 -4.27 11.35
N LYS A 154 -2.60 -3.45 12.32
CA LYS A 154 -3.29 -2.20 12.69
C LYS A 154 -2.40 -0.99 12.43
N ASN A 155 -3.04 0.11 12.04
CA ASN A 155 -2.40 1.41 11.83
C ASN A 155 -1.26 1.38 10.79
N SER A 156 -1.45 0.64 9.69
CA SER A 156 -0.46 0.53 8.61
C SER A 156 -0.18 1.90 7.97
N PHE A 157 -1.20 2.73 7.77
CA PHE A 157 -1.06 4.11 7.33
C PHE A 157 -1.56 5.12 8.37
N THR A 158 -0.95 6.30 8.42
CA THR A 158 -1.47 7.38 9.28
C THR A 158 -2.83 7.86 8.77
N ARG A 159 -3.73 8.25 9.68
CA ARG A 159 -5.06 8.77 9.31
C ARG A 159 -4.97 9.99 8.38
N ARG A 160 -3.99 10.85 8.64
CA ARG A 160 -3.72 12.04 7.83
C ARG A 160 -3.36 11.65 6.40
N PHE A 161 -2.50 10.66 6.20
CA PHE A 161 -2.14 10.15 4.89
C PHE A 161 -3.36 9.57 4.14
N ILE A 162 -4.12 8.68 4.78
CA ILE A 162 -5.31 8.06 4.16
C ILE A 162 -6.28 9.13 3.66
N ILE A 163 -6.62 10.10 4.52
CA ILE A 163 -7.56 11.18 4.19
C ILE A 163 -6.99 12.08 3.09
N THR A 164 -5.70 12.43 3.16
CA THR A 164 -5.04 13.32 2.18
C THR A 164 -5.05 12.70 0.79
N ILE A 165 -4.64 11.44 0.66
CA ILE A 165 -4.61 10.72 -0.61
C ILE A 165 -6.03 10.50 -1.14
N ALA A 166 -6.99 10.16 -0.27
CA ALA A 166 -8.38 10.00 -0.66
C ALA A 166 -9.00 11.28 -1.22
N VAL A 167 -8.89 12.39 -0.48
CA VAL A 167 -9.47 13.67 -0.89
C VAL A 167 -8.84 14.18 -2.18
N THR A 168 -7.50 14.16 -2.28
CA THR A 168 -6.80 14.69 -3.46
C THR A 168 -7.16 13.90 -4.73
N ARG A 169 -7.19 12.56 -4.66
CA ARG A 169 -7.52 11.71 -5.81
C ARG A 169 -8.99 11.77 -6.20
N THR A 170 -9.91 11.85 -5.24
CA THR A 170 -11.33 12.07 -5.55
C THR A 170 -11.55 13.43 -6.20
N LEU A 171 -10.90 14.50 -5.72
CA LEU A 171 -11.00 15.82 -6.38
C LEU A 171 -10.44 15.80 -7.80
N GLU A 172 -9.36 15.04 -8.04
CA GLU A 172 -8.80 14.85 -9.37
C GLU A 172 -9.78 14.15 -10.32
N PHE A 173 -10.35 13.03 -9.89
CA PHE A 173 -11.36 12.29 -10.64
C PHE A 173 -12.61 13.16 -10.93
N LEU A 174 -13.12 13.86 -9.92
CA LEU A 174 -14.30 14.73 -10.07
C LEU A 174 -14.06 15.88 -11.05
N TYR A 175 -12.84 16.41 -11.13
CA TYR A 175 -12.51 17.45 -12.10
C TYR A 175 -12.49 16.90 -13.53
N LEU A 176 -11.93 15.71 -13.75
CA LEU A 176 -11.80 15.11 -15.07
C LEU A 176 -13.16 14.63 -15.63
N TRP A 177 -13.99 13.99 -14.80
CA TRP A 177 -15.27 13.41 -15.25
C TRP A 177 -16.52 14.20 -14.85
N GLY A 178 -16.45 15.08 -13.85
CA GLY A 178 -17.63 15.74 -13.30
C GLY A 178 -17.81 17.20 -13.68
N CYS A 179 -16.74 17.92 -14.04
CA CYS A 179 -16.81 19.36 -14.31
C CYS A 179 -17.27 19.64 -15.75
N PRO A 180 -18.46 20.22 -15.99
CA PRO A 180 -18.94 20.49 -17.34
C PRO A 180 -18.18 21.65 -18.01
N ALA A 181 -17.74 22.64 -17.23
CA ALA A 181 -16.83 23.69 -17.67
C ALA A 181 -15.34 23.26 -17.56
N GLY A 182 -15.10 21.95 -17.40
CA GLY A 182 -13.76 21.38 -17.36
C GLY A 182 -13.08 21.50 -18.72
N LEU A 183 -11.76 21.33 -18.71
CA LEU A 183 -10.96 21.45 -19.94
C LEU A 183 -11.31 20.40 -21.00
N PHE A 184 -11.84 19.24 -20.57
CA PHE A 184 -12.23 18.09 -21.40
C PHE A 184 -13.69 18.16 -21.86
N ASN A 185 -14.21 19.36 -22.12
CA ASN A 185 -15.59 19.56 -22.59
C ASN A 185 -15.75 19.38 -24.12
N GLY A 186 -14.69 19.09 -24.87
CA GLY A 186 -14.73 18.92 -26.33
C GLY A 186 -14.31 20.14 -27.14
N ASP A 187 -14.29 21.33 -26.52
CA ASP A 187 -13.95 22.58 -27.20
C ASP A 187 -12.43 22.76 -27.40
N ILE A 188 -11.64 22.42 -26.38
CA ILE A 188 -10.18 22.58 -26.38
C ILE A 188 -9.47 21.23 -26.39
N TYR A 189 -10.02 20.26 -25.63
CA TYR A 189 -9.50 18.90 -25.54
C TYR A 189 -10.62 17.90 -25.86
N PRO A 190 -10.28 16.74 -26.44
CA PRO A 190 -11.26 15.71 -26.73
C PRO A 190 -11.99 15.31 -25.44
N GLN A 191 -13.31 15.13 -25.55
CA GLN A 191 -14.09 14.63 -24.43
C GLN A 191 -13.61 13.23 -24.07
N LEU A 192 -13.36 13.01 -22.78
CA LEU A 192 -13.12 11.67 -22.27
C LEU A 192 -14.45 10.89 -22.30
N PRO A 193 -14.43 9.57 -22.56
CA PRO A 193 -15.62 8.73 -22.43
C PRO A 193 -16.25 8.89 -21.04
N GLY A 194 -17.58 8.90 -20.98
CA GLY A 194 -18.32 8.99 -19.71
C GLY A 194 -18.22 10.35 -18.98
N THR A 195 -17.74 11.40 -19.65
CA THR A 195 -17.69 12.76 -19.07
C THR A 195 -19.08 13.31 -18.74
N GLN A 196 -19.12 14.18 -17.73
CA GLN A 196 -20.34 14.83 -17.21
C GLN A 196 -21.37 13.86 -16.62
N SER A 197 -20.93 12.65 -16.23
CA SER A 197 -21.80 11.66 -15.58
C SER A 197 -21.84 11.84 -14.06
N PHE A 198 -22.99 12.30 -13.57
CA PHE A 198 -23.26 12.35 -12.13
C PHE A 198 -23.16 10.97 -11.47
N GLN A 199 -23.62 9.92 -12.15
CA GLN A 199 -23.60 8.55 -11.62
C GLN A 199 -22.18 8.05 -11.39
N LEU A 200 -21.27 8.32 -12.33
CA LEU A 200 -19.86 7.92 -12.22
C LEU A 200 -19.15 8.69 -11.10
N CYS A 201 -19.39 10.00 -11.00
CA CYS A 201 -18.85 10.82 -9.91
C CYS A 201 -19.37 10.37 -8.54
N ALA A 202 -20.67 10.09 -8.42
CA ALA A 202 -21.27 9.57 -7.21
C ALA A 202 -20.70 8.19 -6.85
N ALA A 203 -20.53 7.30 -7.84
CA ALA A 203 -19.93 5.98 -7.64
C ALA A 203 -18.49 6.10 -7.12
N ALA A 204 -17.66 6.98 -7.69
CA ALA A 204 -16.29 7.21 -7.24
C ALA A 204 -16.23 7.77 -5.80
N VAL A 205 -17.09 8.73 -5.46
CA VAL A 205 -17.19 9.28 -4.10
C VAL A 205 -17.66 8.22 -3.10
N CYS A 206 -18.68 7.44 -3.45
CA CYS A 206 -19.19 6.35 -2.62
C CYS A 206 -18.12 5.27 -2.40
N LEU A 207 -17.44 4.85 -3.47
CA LEU A 207 -16.36 3.87 -3.41
C LEU A 207 -15.21 4.36 -2.53
N GLN A 208 -14.80 5.62 -2.68
CA GLN A 208 -13.72 6.17 -1.87
C GLN A 208 -14.12 6.29 -0.39
N THR A 209 -15.34 6.77 -0.14
CA THR A 209 -15.87 6.90 1.23
C THR A 209 -15.95 5.54 1.89
N ALA A 210 -16.41 4.51 1.17
CA ALA A 210 -16.45 3.14 1.67
C ALA A 210 -15.05 2.61 2.00
N GLN A 211 -14.06 2.76 1.09
CA GLN A 211 -12.68 2.32 1.34
C GLN A 211 -12.07 3.00 2.57
N VAL A 212 -12.19 4.33 2.67
CA VAL A 212 -11.66 5.09 3.82
C VAL A 212 -12.38 4.70 5.11
N ALA A 213 -13.70 4.53 5.09
CA ALA A 213 -14.47 4.09 6.25
C ALA A 213 -14.00 2.70 6.73
N VAL A 214 -13.76 1.76 5.81
CA VAL A 214 -13.22 0.44 6.13
C VAL A 214 -11.84 0.59 6.77
N MET A 215 -10.89 1.31 6.16
CA MET A 215 -9.55 1.48 6.73
C MET A 215 -9.58 2.13 8.12
N LEU A 216 -10.39 3.17 8.32
CA LEU A 216 -10.53 3.83 9.63
C LEU A 216 -11.21 2.93 10.66
N SER A 217 -12.17 2.09 10.23
CA SER A 217 -12.80 1.11 11.10
C SER A 217 -11.81 0.02 11.52
N GLN A 218 -10.94 -0.46 10.61
CA GLN A 218 -9.87 -1.42 10.90
C GLN A 218 -8.89 -0.87 11.95
N GLN A 219 -8.63 0.44 11.96
CA GLN A 219 -7.79 1.08 12.98
C GLN A 219 -8.46 1.15 14.37
N ARG A 220 -9.80 1.27 14.44
CA ARG A 220 -10.52 1.42 15.72
C ARG A 220 -10.99 0.09 16.29
N LEU A 221 -11.68 -0.71 15.49
CA LEU A 221 -12.31 -1.98 15.89
C LEU A 221 -11.37 -3.18 15.70
N GLY A 222 -10.27 -2.98 14.95
CA GLY A 222 -9.31 -4.01 14.58
C GLY A 222 -9.52 -4.55 13.17
N PRO A 223 -8.50 -5.17 12.55
CA PRO A 223 -8.47 -5.38 11.10
C PRO A 223 -9.46 -6.44 10.61
N ARG A 224 -9.95 -7.30 11.50
CA ARG A 224 -10.78 -8.48 11.22
C ARG A 224 -12.22 -8.34 11.72
N TRP A 225 -12.63 -7.15 12.18
CA TRP A 225 -13.90 -6.95 12.87
C TRP A 225 -15.14 -7.31 12.02
N PHE A 226 -15.06 -7.18 10.70
CA PHE A 226 -16.15 -7.41 9.75
C PHE A 226 -16.04 -8.75 9.01
N VAL A 227 -15.02 -9.56 9.27
CA VAL A 227 -14.75 -10.79 8.52
C VAL A 227 -15.12 -12.01 9.38
N PRO A 228 -15.96 -12.93 8.87
CA PRO A 228 -16.30 -14.15 9.60
C PRO A 228 -15.07 -15.06 9.75
N TRP A 229 -15.00 -15.80 10.85
CA TRP A 229 -13.83 -16.63 11.22
C TRP A 229 -13.43 -17.65 10.14
N LEU A 230 -14.36 -18.05 9.25
CA LEU A 230 -14.11 -18.97 8.14
C LEU A 230 -13.15 -18.44 7.06
N CYS A 231 -13.09 -17.12 6.85
CA CYS A 231 -12.25 -16.50 5.81
C CYS A 231 -10.87 -16.09 6.33
N LEU A 232 -10.59 -16.28 7.62
CA LEU A 232 -9.33 -15.90 8.21
C LEU A 232 -8.31 -17.04 8.06
N PRO A 233 -7.03 -16.71 7.78
CA PRO A 233 -5.98 -17.71 7.90
C PRO A 233 -5.92 -18.19 9.35
N HIS A 234 -5.74 -19.51 9.53
CA HIS A 234 -5.61 -20.10 10.86
C HIS A 234 -4.38 -19.50 11.54
N VAL A 235 -4.58 -18.60 12.50
CA VAL A 235 -3.48 -18.06 13.31
C VAL A 235 -2.99 -19.19 14.20
N TYR A 236 -1.71 -19.55 14.10
CA TYR A 236 -1.13 -20.57 14.97
C TYR A 236 -1.20 -20.08 16.43
N ASN A 237 -1.81 -20.87 17.29
CA ASN A 237 -1.88 -20.53 18.71
C ASN A 237 -0.56 -20.91 19.39
N TYR A 238 0.30 -19.91 19.53
CA TYR A 238 1.58 -19.99 20.22
C TYR A 238 1.45 -20.41 21.70
N ARG A 239 0.30 -20.14 22.34
CA ARG A 239 -0.02 -20.54 23.71
C ARG A 239 -0.90 -21.78 23.70
N ARG A 240 -0.37 -22.90 23.21
CA ARG A 240 -1.02 -24.20 23.39
C ARG A 240 -0.56 -24.76 24.73
N THR A 241 -1.49 -25.07 25.64
CA THR A 241 -1.21 -25.85 26.85
C THR A 241 -0.79 -27.25 26.44
N ALA A 242 0.51 -27.44 26.22
CA ALA A 242 1.15 -28.75 26.14
C ALA A 242 1.84 -29.01 27.48
N GLN A 243 1.71 -30.23 28.00
CA GLN A 243 2.47 -30.65 29.19
C GLN A 243 3.96 -30.48 28.88
N ALA A 244 4.70 -29.79 29.75
CA ALA A 244 6.15 -29.71 29.66
C ALA A 244 6.71 -31.13 29.74
N ASP A 245 7.42 -31.57 28.70
CA ASP A 245 8.14 -32.83 28.75
C ASP A 245 9.37 -32.63 29.63
N VAL A 246 9.72 -33.65 30.43
CA VAL A 246 10.84 -33.56 31.37
C VAL A 246 12.14 -33.32 30.59
N GLY A 247 12.89 -32.26 30.93
CA GLY A 247 14.16 -31.92 30.29
C GLY A 247 14.08 -31.01 29.05
N THR A 248 12.95 -30.34 28.78
CA THR A 248 12.92 -29.27 27.76
C THR A 248 13.55 -27.98 28.28
N GLU A 249 14.58 -27.47 27.60
CA GLU A 249 15.25 -26.20 27.94
C GLU A 249 14.86 -25.06 26.98
N CYS A 250 14.74 -23.84 27.50
CA CYS A 250 14.57 -22.66 26.68
C CYS A 250 15.94 -22.16 26.17
N VAL A 251 16.17 -22.22 24.85
CA VAL A 251 17.45 -21.87 24.22
C VAL A 251 17.80 -20.36 24.33
N ILE A 252 16.83 -19.51 24.71
CA ILE A 252 17.07 -18.07 24.85
C ILE A 252 17.71 -17.75 26.19
N CYS A 253 17.16 -18.26 27.29
CA CYS A 253 17.68 -18.03 28.65
C CYS A 253 18.54 -19.18 29.18
N MET A 254 18.62 -20.30 28.46
CA MET A 254 19.30 -21.53 28.85
C MET A 254 18.81 -22.11 30.19
N LEU A 255 17.54 -21.87 30.54
CA LEU A 255 16.89 -22.41 31.74
C LEU A 255 15.91 -23.52 31.37
N GLU A 256 15.74 -24.48 32.27
CA GLU A 256 14.78 -25.58 32.12
C GLU A 256 13.34 -25.04 32.15
N ILE A 257 12.50 -25.55 31.25
CA ILE A 257 11.07 -25.26 31.20
C ILE A 257 10.37 -26.25 32.12
N THR A 258 9.92 -25.75 33.26
CA THR A 258 9.28 -26.56 34.28
C THR A 258 7.77 -26.65 34.05
N PRO A 259 7.09 -27.70 34.53
CA PRO A 259 5.63 -27.78 34.47
C PRO A 259 4.93 -26.68 35.28
N GLU A 260 5.64 -26.01 36.20
CA GLU A 260 5.16 -24.84 36.94
C GLU A 260 5.02 -23.59 36.04
N ASP A 261 5.77 -23.53 34.94
CA ASP A 261 5.71 -22.42 33.97
C ASP A 261 4.38 -22.39 33.20
N GLY A 262 3.65 -23.51 33.15
CA GLY A 262 2.24 -23.59 32.75
C GLY A 262 1.85 -22.74 31.54
N SER A 263 1.13 -21.64 31.78
CA SER A 263 0.61 -20.70 30.76
C SER A 263 1.64 -19.72 30.18
N HIS A 264 2.86 -19.71 30.72
CA HIS A 264 3.99 -18.89 30.29
C HIS A 264 4.95 -19.64 29.35
N ILE A 265 4.49 -20.74 28.76
CA ILE A 265 5.22 -21.47 27.73
C ILE A 265 4.63 -21.13 26.37
N VAL A 266 5.50 -20.78 25.44
CA VAL A 266 5.17 -20.54 24.04
C VAL A 266 5.77 -21.62 23.17
N THR A 267 4.95 -22.22 22.30
CA THR A 267 5.37 -23.20 21.30
C THR A 267 5.32 -22.56 19.92
N THR A 268 6.41 -22.65 19.17
CA THR A 268 6.47 -22.15 17.79
C THR A 268 5.92 -23.17 16.79
N PRO A 269 5.63 -22.78 15.54
CA PRO A 269 5.18 -23.72 14.50
C PRO A 269 6.16 -24.86 14.20
N CYS A 270 7.45 -24.71 14.53
CA CYS A 270 8.47 -25.74 14.43
C CYS A 270 8.60 -26.59 15.71
N ASP A 271 7.64 -26.49 16.63
CA ASP A 271 7.53 -27.25 17.88
C ASP A 271 8.65 -26.99 18.91
N HIS A 272 9.38 -25.88 18.75
CA HIS A 272 10.30 -25.39 19.78
C HIS A 272 9.55 -24.63 20.87
N ARG A 273 9.97 -24.84 22.12
CA ARG A 273 9.32 -24.27 23.32
C ARG A 273 10.21 -23.19 23.95
N PHE A 274 9.60 -22.09 24.38
CA PHE A 274 10.29 -20.95 25.01
C PHE A 274 9.46 -20.41 26.17
N HIS A 275 10.12 -19.74 27.12
CA HIS A 275 9.41 -18.88 28.07
C HIS A 275 8.80 -17.68 27.33
N ASP A 276 7.57 -17.34 27.67
CA ASP A 276 6.81 -16.23 27.09
C ASP A 276 7.57 -14.90 27.18
N SER A 277 8.22 -14.65 28.33
CA SER A 277 9.07 -13.49 28.57
C SER A 277 10.28 -13.43 27.64
N CYS A 278 10.91 -14.57 27.36
CA CYS A 278 12.09 -14.66 26.50
C CYS A 278 11.76 -14.42 25.02
N LEU A 279 10.55 -14.79 24.58
CA LEU A 279 10.12 -14.58 23.20
C LEU A 279 9.56 -13.15 22.97
N GLU A 280 8.87 -12.57 23.97
CA GLU A 280 8.36 -11.20 23.89
C GLU A 280 9.45 -10.13 24.06
N ARG A 281 10.58 -10.46 24.72
CA ARG A 281 11.73 -9.58 24.93
C ARG A 281 13.04 -10.35 24.68
N PRO A 282 13.48 -10.48 23.41
CA PRO A 282 14.74 -11.17 23.11
C PRO A 282 16.00 -10.43 23.60
N GLU A 283 15.88 -9.15 23.99
CA GLU A 283 16.98 -8.33 24.51
C GLU A 283 16.57 -7.71 25.84
N ILE A 284 17.15 -8.19 26.94
CA ILE A 284 17.62 -7.47 28.15
C ILE A 284 18.07 -8.58 29.10
N ASP A 285 19.34 -9.00 28.99
CA ASP A 285 20.23 -9.29 30.13
C ASP A 285 21.56 -9.87 29.64
N SER A 286 22.32 -9.05 28.89
CA SER A 286 23.78 -9.14 28.91
C SER A 286 24.30 -8.33 30.10
N LYS A 287 24.04 -8.81 31.31
CA LYS A 287 24.76 -8.39 32.52
C LYS A 287 25.07 -9.61 33.38
N MET A 288 26.09 -10.35 32.97
CA MET A 288 27.20 -10.71 33.84
C MET A 288 28.46 -10.94 33.02
#